data_AF-A0A817NA32-F1
#
_entry.id   AF-A0A817NA32-F1
#
_cell.length_a   1.000
_cell.length_b   1.000
_cell.length_c   1.000
_cell.angle_alpha   90.00
_cell.angle_beta   90.00
_cell.angle_gamma   90.00
#
_symmetry.space_group_name_H-M   'P 1'
#
loop_
_entity.id
_entity.type
_entity.pdbx_description
1 polymer ?
#
loop_
_entity_poly.entity_id
_entity_poly.type
_entity_poly.pdbx_seq_one_letter_code
_entity_poly.pdbx_strand_id
1 'polypeptide(L)'
;MAFPRSDQPLLNNPKLAREQLPCSDYILEGSEIKRQKCYHNIVAEYNDIVEFFIVNFDSDQHPIHLHGSFFHVLDQGFAQLNTTTGLFLANNPNVECDEDDMKCVCNNCKTTTKLVKDTTIIPSGGYLRIRFRANNPGIWMLHCHTEPHLDRGMALMIHVAEDRLVPTPHSTASQTKIHNQLLLFLSTLLLLVVVRQHV
;
A
#
# COMPACT_ATOMS: atom_id res chain seq x y z
N MET A 1 20.15 -4.96 -3.99
CA MET A 1 20.22 -5.18 -2.53
C MET A 1 19.04 -6.09 -2.23
N ALA A 2 19.25 -7.37 -1.87
CA ALA A 2 18.12 -8.30 -1.74
C ALA A 2 17.33 -7.94 -0.48
N PHE A 3 16.09 -7.46 -0.64
CA PHE A 3 15.21 -7.16 0.49
C PHE A 3 14.73 -8.50 1.10
N PRO A 4 14.75 -8.65 2.44
CA PRO A 4 14.29 -9.87 3.08
C PRO A 4 12.81 -10.13 2.75
N ARG A 5 12.48 -11.34 2.30
CA ARG A 5 11.08 -11.79 2.22
C ARG A 5 10.55 -11.90 3.65
N SER A 6 9.63 -11.01 4.03
CA SER A 6 8.88 -11.15 5.27
C SER A 6 7.71 -12.11 5.07
N ASP A 7 7.64 -13.14 5.91
CA ASP A 7 6.51 -14.05 6.05
C ASP A 7 5.40 -13.49 6.96
N GLN A 8 5.62 -12.32 7.56
CA GLN A 8 4.69 -11.60 8.42
C GLN A 8 4.26 -10.24 7.83
N PRO A 9 3.04 -9.76 8.13
CA PRO A 9 2.56 -8.46 7.68
C PRO A 9 3.41 -7.34 8.29
N LEU A 10 4.28 -6.73 7.49
CA LEU A 10 5.14 -5.65 7.97
C LEU A 10 4.34 -4.40 8.41
N LEU A 11 3.13 -4.22 7.88
CA LEU A 11 2.23 -3.06 8.11
C LEU A 11 1.80 -2.89 9.56
N ASN A 12 1.76 -3.97 10.35
CA ASN A 12 1.23 -3.96 11.72
C ASN A 12 2.27 -4.37 12.78
N ASN A 13 3.52 -4.65 12.37
CA ASN A 13 4.63 -4.95 13.28
C ASN A 13 5.73 -3.87 13.21
N PRO A 14 5.57 -2.74 13.92
CA PRO A 14 6.54 -1.64 13.89
C PRO A 14 7.93 -2.02 14.44
N LYS A 15 8.04 -3.09 15.24
CA LYS A 15 9.33 -3.59 15.75
C LYS A 15 10.12 -4.28 14.63
N LEU A 16 9.50 -5.18 13.88
CA LEU A 16 10.12 -5.83 12.71
C LEU A 16 10.33 -4.85 11.55
N ALA A 17 9.42 -3.89 11.39
CA ALA A 17 9.53 -2.85 10.39
C ALA A 17 10.86 -2.08 10.49
N ARG A 18 11.35 -1.80 11.70
CA ARG A 18 12.62 -1.10 11.92
C ARG A 18 13.85 -1.90 11.49
N GLU A 19 13.78 -3.23 11.54
CA GLU A 19 14.90 -4.13 11.25
C GLU A 19 14.90 -4.62 9.79
N GLN A 20 13.73 -4.66 9.16
CA GLN A 20 13.55 -5.27 7.84
C GLN A 20 13.19 -4.28 6.72
N LEU A 21 12.81 -3.05 7.06
CA LEU A 21 12.44 -2.05 6.06
C LEU A 21 13.62 -1.15 5.67
N PRO A 22 13.74 -0.84 4.37
CA PRO A 22 14.54 0.29 3.90
C PRO A 22 14.02 1.58 4.52
N CYS A 23 14.91 2.38 5.10
CA CYS A 23 14.57 3.66 5.68
C CYS A 23 15.43 4.75 5.05
N SER A 24 14.77 5.78 4.51
CA SER A 24 15.42 6.87 3.76
C SER A 24 15.82 8.03 4.67
N ASP A 25 14.94 8.41 5.60
CA ASP A 25 15.10 9.66 6.33
C ASP A 25 15.42 9.41 7.80
N TYR A 26 16.64 9.81 8.19
CA TYR A 26 17.09 9.87 9.57
C TYR A 26 16.92 11.31 10.07
N ILE A 27 16.11 11.52 11.10
CA ILE A 27 16.10 12.78 11.84
C ILE A 27 17.14 12.65 12.95
N LEU A 28 18.29 13.30 12.75
CA LEU A 28 19.38 13.36 13.71
C LEU A 28 19.15 14.51 14.69
N GLU A 29 19.34 14.26 15.99
CA GLU A 29 19.50 15.33 16.99
C GLU A 29 20.90 15.17 17.60
N GLY A 30 21.87 15.95 17.08
CA GLY A 30 23.28 15.67 17.31
C GLY A 30 23.78 14.48 16.49
N SER A 31 24.46 13.52 17.13
CA SER A 31 24.97 12.28 16.51
C SER A 31 24.05 11.08 16.67
N GLU A 32 22.88 11.23 17.29
CA GLU A 32 21.89 10.16 17.49
C GLU A 32 20.74 10.25 16.50
N ILE A 33 20.35 9.10 15.94
CA ILE A 33 19.13 8.94 15.15
C ILE A 33 17.93 8.91 16.09
N LYS A 34 17.14 9.99 16.11
CA LYS A 34 15.97 10.09 17.00
C LYS A 34 14.68 9.60 16.35
N ARG A 35 14.53 9.74 15.03
CA ARG A 35 13.39 9.22 14.25
C ARG A 35 13.87 8.71 12.90
N GLN A 36 13.33 7.57 12.48
CA GLN A 36 13.64 6.92 11.21
C GLN A 36 12.34 6.71 10.44
N LYS A 37 12.24 7.27 9.22
CA LYS A 37 11.09 7.01 8.34
C LYS A 37 11.40 5.79 7.48
N CYS A 38 10.72 4.70 7.79
CA CYS A 38 10.81 3.44 7.07
C CYS A 38 9.56 3.28 6.22
N TYR A 39 9.74 2.74 5.02
CA TYR A 39 8.63 2.46 4.11
C TYR A 39 8.53 0.97 3.91
N HIS A 40 7.29 0.47 3.84
CA HIS A 40 7.04 -0.94 3.63
C HIS A 40 7.40 -1.32 2.20
N ASN A 41 8.22 -2.36 2.03
CA ASN A 41 8.57 -2.88 0.72
C ASN A 41 8.38 -4.39 0.69
N ILE A 42 7.87 -4.89 -0.43
CA ILE A 42 7.94 -6.31 -0.78
C ILE A 42 8.60 -6.46 -2.15
N VAL A 43 9.23 -7.60 -2.37
CA VAL A 43 9.81 -7.98 -3.66
C VAL A 43 9.03 -9.15 -4.22
N ALA A 44 8.60 -9.03 -5.47
CA ALA A 44 7.97 -10.08 -6.24
C ALA A 44 8.81 -10.37 -7.48
N GLU A 45 9.12 -11.65 -7.70
CA GLU A 45 9.82 -12.08 -8.91
C GLU A 45 8.90 -11.97 -10.12
N TYR A 46 9.50 -11.93 -11.31
CA TYR A 46 8.70 -11.89 -12.53
C TYR A 46 7.75 -13.08 -12.59
N ASN A 47 6.47 -12.77 -12.80
CA ASN A 47 5.37 -13.72 -12.95
C ASN A 47 4.90 -14.40 -11.66
N ASP A 48 5.40 -13.98 -10.49
CA ASP A 48 4.87 -14.40 -9.19
C ASP A 48 3.37 -14.10 -9.09
N ILE A 49 2.66 -14.98 -8.39
CA ILE A 49 1.27 -14.74 -7.99
C ILE A 49 1.29 -14.21 -6.57
N VAL A 50 1.02 -12.91 -6.45
CA VAL A 50 1.03 -12.21 -5.16
C VAL A 50 -0.40 -12.12 -4.65
N GLU A 51 -0.64 -12.60 -3.43
CA GLU A 51 -1.92 -12.48 -2.73
C GLU A 51 -1.74 -11.64 -1.48
N PHE A 52 -2.63 -10.67 -1.29
CA PHE A 52 -2.74 -9.91 -0.07
C PHE A 52 -4.00 -10.31 0.68
N PHE A 53 -3.84 -10.57 1.97
CA PHE A 53 -4.94 -10.66 2.93
C PHE A 53 -4.84 -9.43 3.84
N ILE A 54 -5.79 -8.51 3.69
CA ILE A 54 -5.79 -7.22 4.39
C ILE A 54 -6.98 -7.21 5.34
N VAL A 55 -6.71 -7.03 6.63
CA VAL A 55 -7.72 -6.99 7.70
C VAL A 55 -7.82 -5.56 8.20
N ASN A 56 -9.05 -5.10 8.42
CA ASN A 56 -9.33 -3.76 8.91
C ASN A 56 -9.92 -3.85 10.33
N PHE A 57 -9.16 -3.34 11.31
CA PHE A 57 -9.60 -3.21 12.69
C PHE A 57 -10.12 -1.82 13.03
N ASP A 58 -9.98 -0.87 12.11
CA ASP A 58 -10.41 0.51 12.30
C ASP A 58 -11.90 0.65 12.02
N SER A 59 -12.47 1.74 12.55
CA SER A 59 -13.87 2.09 12.33
C SER A 59 -14.14 2.63 10.92
N ASP A 60 -13.11 3.08 10.21
CA ASP A 60 -13.21 3.65 8.88
C ASP A 60 -13.21 2.57 7.78
N GLN A 61 -13.60 2.97 6.57
CA GLN A 61 -13.46 2.16 5.38
C GLN A 61 -12.25 2.64 4.59
N HIS A 62 -11.46 1.72 4.04
CA HIS A 62 -10.22 2.06 3.35
C HIS A 62 -10.29 1.64 1.88
N PRO A 63 -10.41 2.58 0.91
CA PRO A 63 -10.27 2.25 -0.50
C PRO A 63 -8.79 1.94 -0.78
N ILE A 64 -8.46 0.70 -1.12
CA ILE A 64 -7.09 0.30 -1.47
C ILE A 64 -6.93 0.29 -2.98
N HIS A 65 -5.92 1.02 -3.45
CA HIS A 65 -5.55 1.14 -4.84
C HIS A 65 -4.17 0.52 -5.10
N LEU A 66 -4.03 -0.21 -6.21
CA LEU A 66 -2.77 -0.78 -6.69
C LEU A 66 -2.34 -0.12 -8.01
N HIS A 67 -1.12 0.41 -8.03
CA HIS A 67 -0.50 0.91 -9.26
C HIS A 67 0.05 -0.22 -10.12
N GLY A 68 0.17 0.02 -11.43
CA GLY A 68 0.89 -0.87 -12.36
C GLY A 68 0.23 -2.22 -12.65
N SER A 69 -0.88 -2.56 -11.99
CA SER A 69 -1.60 -3.81 -12.22
C SER A 69 -3.06 -3.69 -11.83
N PHE A 70 -3.88 -4.61 -12.35
CA PHE A 70 -5.20 -4.89 -11.81
C PHE A 70 -5.14 -6.17 -10.98
N PHE A 71 -5.95 -6.27 -9.94
CA PHE A 71 -6.06 -7.45 -9.10
C PHE A 71 -7.43 -8.11 -9.20
N HIS A 72 -7.46 -9.42 -9.01
CA HIS A 72 -8.67 -10.17 -8.74
C HIS A 72 -9.07 -9.97 -7.27
N VAL A 73 -10.32 -9.59 -7.03
CA VAL A 73 -10.90 -9.60 -5.68
C VAL A 73 -11.33 -11.03 -5.36
N LEU A 74 -10.58 -11.67 -4.47
CA LEU A 74 -10.79 -13.06 -4.06
C LEU A 74 -11.96 -13.21 -3.09
N ASP A 75 -12.03 -12.31 -2.12
CA ASP A 75 -13.05 -12.33 -1.09
C ASP A 75 -13.12 -10.99 -0.38
N GLN A 76 -14.28 -10.68 0.19
CA GLN A 76 -14.49 -9.49 1.00
C GLN A 76 -15.48 -9.83 2.12
N GLY A 77 -15.04 -9.64 3.36
CA GLY A 77 -15.87 -9.83 4.54
C GLY A 77 -16.20 -8.52 5.23
N PHE A 78 -17.38 -8.47 5.85
CA PHE A 78 -17.88 -7.30 6.59
C PHE A 78 -17.95 -7.61 8.09
N ALA A 79 -17.90 -6.57 8.91
CA ALA A 79 -18.17 -6.69 10.34
C ALA A 79 -19.57 -7.26 10.65
N GLN A 80 -19.73 -7.74 11.88
CA GLN A 80 -21.03 -8.10 12.41
C GLN A 80 -21.78 -6.84 12.82
N LEU A 81 -22.91 -6.60 12.16
CA LEU A 81 -23.77 -5.46 12.44
C LEU A 81 -25.12 -5.95 12.98
N ASN A 82 -25.69 -5.19 13.91
CA ASN A 82 -27.07 -5.37 14.30
C ASN A 82 -27.97 -5.03 13.10
N THR A 83 -28.75 -5.99 12.63
CA THR A 83 -29.53 -5.86 11.38
C THR A 83 -30.67 -4.85 11.46
N THR A 84 -31.12 -4.48 12.67
CA THR A 84 -32.19 -3.50 12.88
C THR A 84 -31.64 -2.09 13.08
N THR A 85 -30.55 -1.94 13.82
CA THR A 85 -30.00 -0.62 14.20
C THR A 85 -28.80 -0.19 13.36
N GLY A 86 -28.17 -1.12 12.64
CA GLY A 86 -26.91 -0.88 11.93
C GLY A 86 -25.69 -0.75 12.85
N LEU A 87 -25.86 -0.97 14.17
CA LEU A 87 -24.78 -0.81 15.13
C LEU A 87 -23.70 -1.87 14.94
N PHE A 88 -22.44 -1.45 14.98
CA PHE A 88 -21.29 -2.33 15.00
C PHE A 88 -21.29 -3.21 16.26
N LEU A 89 -21.24 -4.53 16.09
CA LEU A 89 -21.21 -5.49 17.19
C LEU A 89 -19.80 -6.05 17.40
N ALA A 90 -19.18 -6.52 16.32
CA ALA A 90 -17.85 -7.14 16.37
C ALA A 90 -17.22 -7.18 14.96
N ASN A 91 -15.91 -7.40 14.92
CA ASN A 91 -15.18 -7.72 13.69
C ASN A 91 -15.72 -8.98 13.01
N ASN A 92 -15.34 -9.17 11.75
CA ASN A 92 -15.75 -10.33 10.97
C ASN A 92 -15.29 -11.64 11.65
N PRO A 93 -16.21 -12.59 11.93
CA PRO A 93 -15.91 -13.80 12.70
C PRO A 93 -15.09 -14.83 11.92
N ASN A 94 -14.91 -14.66 10.61
CA ASN A 94 -14.09 -15.57 9.81
C ASN A 94 -12.59 -15.28 9.97
N VAL A 95 -12.22 -14.15 10.58
CA VAL A 95 -10.84 -13.74 10.77
C VAL A 95 -10.47 -13.91 12.23
N GLU A 96 -9.42 -14.69 12.47
CA GLU A 96 -8.81 -14.89 13.77
C GLU A 96 -7.38 -14.39 13.71
N CYS A 97 -6.99 -13.56 14.67
CA CYS A 97 -5.65 -12.98 14.70
C CYS A 97 -5.00 -13.28 16.04
N ASP A 98 -3.75 -13.73 15.97
CA ASP A 98 -2.89 -13.84 17.13
C ASP A 98 -2.43 -12.44 17.54
N GLU A 99 -2.70 -12.03 18.78
CA GLU A 99 -2.39 -10.69 19.29
C GLU A 99 -0.88 -10.46 19.47
N ASP A 100 -0.10 -11.52 19.73
CA ASP A 100 1.33 -11.41 20.01
C ASP A 100 2.14 -11.28 18.72
N ASP A 101 1.80 -12.07 17.70
CA ASP A 101 2.50 -12.11 16.41
C ASP A 101 1.80 -11.28 15.31
N MET A 102 0.63 -10.72 15.61
CA MET A 102 -0.22 -9.97 14.68
C MET A 102 -0.50 -10.75 13.38
N LYS A 103 -0.59 -12.06 13.52
CA LYS A 103 -0.80 -13.00 12.42
C LYS A 103 -2.28 -13.32 12.32
N CYS A 104 -2.89 -12.86 11.24
CA CYS A 104 -4.29 -13.13 10.95
C CYS A 104 -4.45 -14.33 10.01
N VAL A 105 -5.36 -15.23 10.36
CA VAL A 105 -5.78 -16.37 9.55
C VAL A 105 -7.25 -16.19 9.23
N CYS A 106 -7.64 -16.59 8.01
CA CYS A 106 -9.04 -16.68 7.66
C CYS A 106 -9.55 -18.11 7.73
N ASN A 107 -10.41 -18.39 8.70
CA ASN A 107 -10.96 -19.72 8.98
C ASN A 107 -12.08 -20.11 7.99
N ASN A 108 -12.81 -19.15 7.44
CA ASN A 108 -13.97 -19.40 6.57
C ASN A 108 -14.10 -18.38 5.42
N CYS A 109 -12.96 -18.05 4.78
CA CYS A 109 -12.96 -17.19 3.59
C CYS A 109 -13.37 -17.97 2.35
N LYS A 110 -14.08 -17.31 1.44
CA LYS A 110 -14.37 -17.82 0.10
C LYS A 110 -13.25 -17.40 -0.86
N THR A 111 -13.28 -17.95 -2.08
CA THR A 111 -12.39 -17.52 -3.15
C THR A 111 -13.20 -17.42 -4.44
N THR A 112 -13.30 -16.22 -5.00
CA THR A 112 -13.88 -15.93 -6.31
C THR A 112 -12.85 -15.19 -7.16
N THR A 113 -12.80 -15.41 -8.47
CA THR A 113 -11.80 -14.71 -9.32
C THR A 113 -12.47 -13.85 -10.39
N LYS A 114 -13.80 -13.69 -10.32
CA LYS A 114 -14.59 -13.07 -11.40
C LYS A 114 -14.47 -11.54 -11.45
N LEU A 115 -14.09 -10.89 -10.35
CA LEU A 115 -14.03 -9.44 -10.27
C LEU A 115 -12.58 -8.96 -10.35
N VAL A 116 -12.28 -8.12 -11.33
CA VAL A 116 -10.97 -7.50 -11.54
C VAL A 116 -11.09 -5.99 -11.36
N LYS A 117 -10.24 -5.41 -10.53
CA LYS A 117 -10.24 -3.98 -10.20
C LYS A 117 -8.81 -3.49 -9.93
N ASP A 118 -8.58 -2.19 -10.04
CA ASP A 118 -7.38 -1.51 -9.52
C ASP A 118 -7.61 -0.94 -8.11
N THR A 119 -8.88 -0.73 -7.73
CA THR A 119 -9.26 -0.12 -6.46
C THR A 119 -10.48 -0.82 -5.88
N THR A 120 -10.45 -1.13 -4.58
CA THR A 120 -11.64 -1.63 -3.87
C THR A 120 -11.58 -1.29 -2.39
N ILE A 121 -12.74 -1.25 -1.74
CA ILE A 121 -12.86 -0.88 -0.33
C ILE A 121 -12.54 -2.08 0.57
N ILE A 122 -11.84 -1.86 1.67
CA ILE A 122 -11.83 -2.74 2.83
C ILE A 122 -12.89 -2.23 3.81
N PRO A 123 -13.93 -3.01 4.13
CA PRO A 123 -14.96 -2.59 5.07
C PRO A 123 -14.43 -2.41 6.49
N SER A 124 -15.06 -1.53 7.27
CA SER A 124 -14.85 -1.40 8.72
C SER A 124 -15.05 -2.74 9.44
N GLY A 125 -14.12 -3.11 10.33
CA GLY A 125 -14.08 -4.41 11.02
C GLY A 125 -14.10 -5.65 10.11
N GLY A 126 -13.76 -5.47 8.84
CA GLY A 126 -13.85 -6.48 7.79
C GLY A 126 -12.48 -6.93 7.27
N TYR A 127 -12.49 -7.57 6.11
CA TYR A 127 -11.27 -7.96 5.43
C TYR A 127 -11.44 -7.92 3.90
N LEU A 128 -10.30 -7.93 3.22
CA LEU A 128 -10.20 -8.00 1.78
C LEU A 128 -9.08 -8.98 1.40
N ARG A 129 -9.38 -9.88 0.46
CA ARG A 129 -8.39 -10.74 -0.19
C ARG A 129 -8.27 -10.36 -1.65
N ILE A 130 -7.07 -10.00 -2.10
CA ILE A 130 -6.80 -9.66 -3.50
C ILE A 130 -5.61 -10.44 -4.01
N ARG A 131 -5.59 -10.69 -5.32
CA ARG A 131 -4.48 -11.40 -5.98
C ARG A 131 -4.17 -10.79 -7.32
N PHE A 132 -2.89 -10.58 -7.60
CA PHE A 132 -2.43 -10.14 -8.92
C PHE A 132 -1.21 -10.94 -9.36
N ARG A 133 -0.89 -10.85 -10.66
CA ARG A 133 0.30 -11.44 -11.26
C ARG A 133 1.37 -10.37 -11.42
N ALA A 134 2.56 -10.60 -10.90
CA ALA A 134 3.69 -9.68 -10.96
C ALA A 134 4.40 -9.72 -12.32
N ASN A 135 3.68 -9.37 -13.40
CA ASN A 135 4.17 -9.43 -14.79
C ASN A 135 4.49 -8.05 -15.40
N ASN A 136 4.42 -6.98 -14.62
CA ASN A 136 4.77 -5.62 -15.04
C ASN A 136 5.97 -5.13 -14.21
N PRO A 137 7.21 -5.28 -14.71
CA PRO A 137 8.41 -4.85 -13.99
C PRO A 137 8.36 -3.37 -13.62
N GLY A 138 8.62 -3.05 -12.37
CA GLY A 138 8.47 -1.69 -11.85
C GLY A 138 8.45 -1.65 -10.32
N ILE A 139 8.40 -0.43 -9.78
CA ILE A 139 8.14 -0.20 -8.36
C ILE A 139 6.75 0.41 -8.25
N TRP A 140 5.80 -0.35 -7.71
CA TRP A 140 4.39 0.00 -7.69
C TRP A 140 3.87 0.20 -6.27
N MET A 141 3.02 1.19 -6.07
CA MET A 141 2.44 1.48 -4.77
C MET A 141 1.09 0.79 -4.60
N LEU A 142 0.90 0.11 -3.46
CA LEU A 142 -0.39 -0.31 -2.93
C LEU A 142 -0.72 0.59 -1.74
N HIS A 143 -1.79 1.38 -1.80
CA HIS A 143 -2.07 2.35 -0.75
C HIS A 143 -3.55 2.64 -0.55
N CYS A 144 -3.88 3.26 0.57
CA CYS A 144 -5.21 3.83 0.76
C CYS A 144 -5.40 5.07 -0.13
N HIS A 145 -6.49 5.13 -0.88
CA HIS A 145 -6.88 6.25 -1.74
C HIS A 145 -7.69 7.32 -0.97
N THR A 146 -7.49 7.37 0.35
CA THR A 146 -7.92 8.48 1.21
C THR A 146 -6.66 9.24 1.58
N GLU A 147 -6.50 10.45 1.06
CA GLU A 147 -5.25 11.22 1.12
C GLU A 147 -4.72 11.40 2.56
N PRO A 148 -5.56 11.69 3.58
CA PRO A 148 -5.08 11.75 4.97
C PRO A 148 -4.52 10.43 5.49
N HIS A 149 -4.99 9.28 4.99
CA HIS A 149 -4.49 7.96 5.39
C HIS A 149 -3.18 7.64 4.67
N LEU A 150 -3.07 8.01 3.39
CA LEU A 150 -1.82 7.94 2.64
C LEU A 150 -0.72 8.80 3.30
N ASP A 151 -1.02 10.04 3.65
CA ASP A 151 -0.07 10.97 4.29
C ASP A 151 0.43 10.46 5.65
N ARG A 152 -0.41 9.70 6.37
CA ARG A 152 -0.04 9.02 7.61
C ARG A 152 0.75 7.71 7.40
N GLY A 153 0.98 7.31 6.15
CA GLY A 153 1.84 6.18 5.81
C GLY A 153 1.10 4.88 5.50
N MET A 154 -0.20 4.89 5.20
CA MET A 154 -0.95 3.70 4.77
C MET A 154 -0.64 3.32 3.31
N ALA A 155 0.62 2.94 3.08
CA ALA A 155 1.17 2.59 1.78
C ALA A 155 2.22 1.47 1.89
N LEU A 156 2.32 0.69 0.82
CA LEU A 156 3.28 -0.38 0.60
C LEU A 156 3.86 -0.23 -0.80
N MET A 157 5.18 -0.32 -0.93
CA MET A 157 5.85 -0.39 -2.22
C MET A 157 6.09 -1.85 -2.62
N ILE A 158 5.89 -2.15 -3.89
CA ILE A 158 6.02 -3.49 -4.46
C ILE A 158 7.04 -3.41 -5.59
N HIS A 159 8.18 -4.04 -5.38
CA HIS A 159 9.25 -4.15 -6.35
C HIS A 159 9.01 -5.40 -7.21
N VAL A 160 8.56 -5.22 -8.44
CA VAL A 160 8.26 -6.30 -9.37
C VAL A 160 9.43 -6.46 -10.34
N ALA A 161 10.04 -7.65 -10.35
CA ALA A 161 11.09 -8.04 -11.30
C ALA A 161 12.19 -6.98 -11.45
N GLU A 162 12.87 -6.65 -10.34
CA GLU A 162 13.93 -5.63 -10.32
C GLU A 162 15.05 -5.90 -11.32
N ASP A 163 15.35 -7.17 -11.55
CA ASP A 163 16.32 -7.67 -12.52
C ASP A 163 15.97 -7.29 -13.97
N ARG A 164 14.71 -6.91 -14.23
CA ARG A 164 14.18 -6.52 -15.53
C ARG A 164 13.92 -5.03 -15.67
N LEU A 165 14.25 -4.23 -14.66
CA LEU A 165 14.10 -2.78 -14.75
C LEU A 165 15.06 -2.24 -15.81
N VAL A 166 14.48 -1.54 -16.79
CA VAL A 166 15.28 -0.76 -17.74
C VAL A 166 15.85 0.44 -16.97
N PRO A 167 17.14 0.79 -17.15
CA PRO A 167 17.69 2.00 -16.55
C PRO A 167 16.75 3.17 -16.85
N THR A 168 16.42 3.95 -15.82
CA THR A 168 15.70 5.20 -16.03
C THR A 168 16.45 5.98 -17.10
N PRO A 169 15.75 6.57 -18.10
CA PRO A 169 16.40 7.42 -19.09
C PRO A 169 17.34 8.34 -18.34
N HIS A 170 18.65 8.22 -18.59
CA HIS A 170 19.64 8.97 -17.83
C HIS A 170 19.22 10.42 -17.86
N SER A 171 19.03 11.00 -16.68
CA SER A 171 18.90 12.44 -16.57
C SER A 171 20.23 13.03 -17.04
N THR A 172 20.30 13.39 -18.33
CA THR A 172 21.08 14.54 -18.79
C THR A 172 20.44 15.85 -18.30
N ALA A 173 19.65 15.81 -17.23
CA ALA A 173 19.25 16.97 -16.48
C ALA A 173 20.34 17.22 -15.43
N SER A 174 21.25 18.15 -15.76
CA SER A 174 21.80 19.08 -14.77
C SER A 174 20.72 19.35 -13.72
N GLN A 175 21.05 19.19 -12.43
CA GLN A 175 20.14 19.50 -11.32
C GLN A 175 19.72 20.98 -11.41
N THR A 176 18.65 21.27 -12.15
CA THR A 176 17.99 22.57 -12.09
C THR A 176 17.22 22.61 -10.78
N LYS A 177 17.84 23.29 -9.82
CA LYS A 177 17.26 23.80 -8.58
C LYS A 177 15.79 24.19 -8.81
N ILE A 178 14.86 23.36 -8.35
CA ILE A 178 13.43 23.69 -8.38
C ILE A 178 13.22 24.80 -7.35
N HIS A 179 13.09 26.04 -7.82
CA HIS A 179 12.66 27.14 -6.97
C HIS A 179 11.17 26.96 -6.67
N ASN A 180 10.84 26.89 -5.38
CA ASN A 180 9.48 26.99 -4.85
C ASN A 180 8.68 28.09 -5.55
N GLN A 181 7.61 27.74 -6.24
CA GLN A 181 6.43 28.59 -6.37
C GLN A 181 5.16 27.75 -6.20
N LEU A 182 4.68 27.75 -4.96
CA LEU A 182 3.35 27.34 -4.56
C LEU A 182 2.39 28.47 -4.90
N LEU A 183 1.39 28.23 -5.75
CA LEU A 183 0.16 29.03 -5.81
C LEU A 183 -1.01 28.11 -6.21
N LEU A 184 -1.73 27.66 -5.19
CA LEU A 184 -3.00 26.96 -5.30
C LEU A 184 -4.13 27.99 -5.24
N PHE A 185 -5.01 28.01 -6.24
CA PHE A 185 -6.36 28.53 -6.09
C PHE A 185 -7.34 27.50 -6.66
N LEU A 186 -8.02 26.80 -5.75
CA LEU A 186 -9.20 26.00 -6.04
C LEU A 186 -10.42 26.91 -6.02
N SER A 187 -11.09 27.08 -7.17
CA SER A 187 -12.57 27.03 -7.22
C SER A 187 -13.17 26.95 -8.63
N THR A 188 -12.45 27.23 -9.71
CA THR A 188 -12.95 26.95 -11.08
C THR A 188 -11.77 26.65 -12.01
N LEU A 189 -11.58 25.38 -12.30
CA LEU A 189 -10.45 24.81 -13.02
C LEU A 189 -10.25 25.44 -14.42
N LEU A 190 -9.06 26.02 -14.68
CA LEU A 190 -8.45 25.96 -16.01
C LEU A 190 -7.10 25.27 -15.88
N LEU A 191 -7.07 23.99 -16.24
CA LEU A 191 -5.86 23.19 -16.31
C LEU A 191 -5.18 23.50 -17.65
N LEU A 192 -4.08 24.26 -17.64
CA LEU A 192 -3.22 24.44 -18.80
C LEU A 192 -1.90 23.71 -18.54
N VAL A 193 -1.85 22.46 -18.99
CA VAL A 193 -0.62 21.67 -19.06
C VAL A 193 0.14 22.11 -20.31
N VAL A 194 1.18 22.91 -20.13
CA VAL A 194 2.14 23.22 -21.21
C VAL A 194 3.41 22.41 -20.97
N VAL A 195 3.55 21.32 -21.71
CA VAL A 195 4.83 20.61 -21.84
C VAL A 195 5.63 21.35 -22.91
N ARG A 196 6.69 22.05 -22.52
CA ARG A 196 7.70 22.54 -23.46
C ARG A 196 8.93 21.64 -23.36
N GLN A 197 9.15 20.85 -24.40
CA GLN A 197 10.44 20.22 -24.66
C GLN A 197 11.29 21.22 -25.43
N HIS A 198 12.43 21.60 -24.87
CA HIS A 198 13.52 22.18 -25.65
C HIS A 198 14.54 21.09 -25.91
N VAL A 199 14.90 20.99 -27.19
CA VAL A 199 15.83 20.03 -27.84
C VAL A 199 17.08 19.79 -27.01
#